data_AF-A0AAU8U7P5-F1
#
_entry.id   AF-A0AAU8U7P5-F1
#
_cell.length_a   1.000
_cell.length_b   1.000
_cell.length_c   1.000
_cell.angle_alpha   90.00
_cell.angle_beta   90.00
_cell.angle_gamma   90.00
#
_symmetry.space_group_name_H-M   'P 1'
#
loop_
_entity.id
_entity.type
_entity.pdbx_description
1 polymer ?
#
loop_
_entity_poly.entity_id
_entity_poly.type
_entity_poly.pdbx_seq_one_letter_code
_entity_poly.pdbx_strand_id
1 'polypeptide(L)'
;MAIDALWKHAFETEPIRLVSALDHARYEVRKLEFFRDGRVGFANETRSSLGTELGTVPVPSLVEINADPEFEAKEISLETFEALWSRYFLGLKN
;
A
#
# COMPACT_ATOMS: atom_id res chain seq x y z
N MET A 1 0.79 -12.45 -2.98
CA MET A 1 2.09 -11.78 -2.72
C MET A 1 1.82 -10.38 -2.17
N ALA A 2 2.84 -9.66 -1.72
CA ALA A 2 2.67 -8.24 -1.36
C ALA A 2 3.80 -7.40 -1.96
N ILE A 3 3.50 -6.12 -2.21
CA ILE A 3 4.44 -5.14 -2.77
C ILE A 3 4.56 -3.98 -1.80
N ASP A 4 5.76 -3.46 -1.67
CA ASP A 4 6.11 -2.28 -0.89
C ASP A 4 6.77 -1.27 -1.83
N ALA A 5 6.10 -0.14 -2.06
CA ALA A 5 6.50 0.89 -3.01
C ALA A 5 6.66 2.24 -2.31
N LEU A 6 7.86 2.81 -2.37
CA LEU A 6 8.11 4.21 -2.06
C LEU A 6 7.69 5.06 -3.27
N TRP A 7 6.93 6.13 -3.02
CA TRP A 7 6.57 7.13 -4.02
C TRP A 7 7.29 8.45 -3.71
N LYS A 8 8.21 8.82 -4.61
CA LYS A 8 9.11 9.97 -4.53
C LYS A 8 8.47 11.16 -5.22
N HIS A 9 7.69 11.93 -4.46
CA HIS A 9 7.05 13.16 -4.93
C HIS A 9 7.07 14.25 -3.85
N ALA A 10 6.68 15.47 -4.25
CA ALA A 10 6.58 16.64 -3.37
C ALA A 10 5.13 16.98 -2.95
N PHE A 11 4.11 16.29 -3.48
CA PHE A 11 2.72 16.49 -3.05
C PHE A 11 2.57 16.26 -1.53
N GLU A 12 1.95 17.22 -0.84
CA GLU A 12 1.89 17.23 0.63
C GLU A 12 0.82 16.30 1.19
N THR A 13 -0.28 16.14 0.46
CA THR A 13 -1.46 15.38 0.89
C THR A 13 -1.43 13.92 0.46
N GLU A 14 -0.54 13.56 -0.46
CA GLU A 14 -0.41 12.21 -1.02
C GLU A 14 0.48 11.31 -0.15
N PRO A 15 0.25 9.99 -0.17
CA PRO A 15 1.07 9.05 0.57
C PRO A 15 2.46 8.89 -0.05
N ILE A 16 3.48 8.80 0.79
CA ILE A 16 4.87 8.62 0.38
C ILE A 16 5.26 7.14 0.21
N ARG A 17 4.44 6.21 0.71
CA ARG A 17 4.66 4.77 0.60
C ARG A 17 3.34 4.03 0.54
N LEU A 18 3.25 3.08 -0.38
CA LEU A 18 2.10 2.22 -0.59
C LEU A 18 2.53 0.77 -0.37
N VAL A 19 1.76 0.05 0.44
CA VAL A 19 2.01 -1.37 0.70
C VAL A 19 0.73 -2.15 0.40
N SER A 20 0.78 -2.99 -0.64
CA SER A 20 -0.39 -3.65 -1.20
C SER A 20 -0.25 -5.17 -1.13
N ALA A 21 -1.23 -5.84 -0.50
CA ALA A 21 -1.40 -7.28 -0.62
C ALA A 21 -2.26 -7.58 -1.84
N LEU A 22 -1.79 -8.52 -2.67
CA LEU A 22 -2.39 -8.82 -3.97
C LEU A 22 -2.91 -10.25 -4.06
N ASP A 23 -4.01 -10.43 -4.79
CA ASP A 23 -4.51 -11.73 -5.20
C ASP A 23 -3.68 -12.35 -6.35
N HIS A 24 -4.14 -13.49 -6.88
CA HIS A 24 -3.48 -14.19 -7.99
C HIS A 24 -3.53 -13.44 -9.32
N ALA A 25 -4.52 -12.55 -9.50
CA ALA A 25 -4.68 -11.70 -10.68
C ALA A 25 -4.01 -10.32 -10.49
N ARG A 26 -3.26 -10.14 -9.40
CA ARG A 26 -2.56 -8.90 -9.00
C ARG A 26 -3.48 -7.74 -8.62
N TYR A 27 -4.76 -7.97 -8.33
CA TYR A 27 -5.62 -6.96 -7.74
C TYR A 27 -5.32 -6.78 -6.26
N GLU A 28 -5.43 -5.54 -5.78
CA GLU A 28 -5.28 -5.23 -4.37
C GLU A 28 -6.46 -5.82 -3.58
N VAL A 29 -6.15 -6.62 -2.55
CA VAL A 29 -7.16 -7.11 -1.60
C VAL A 29 -7.10 -6.36 -0.27
N ARG A 30 -5.91 -5.85 0.07
CA ARG A 30 -5.66 -4.96 1.20
C ARG A 30 -4.54 -4.00 0.87
N LYS A 31 -4.61 -2.79 1.39
CA LYS A 31 -3.64 -1.72 1.13
C LYS A 31 -3.38 -0.91 2.39
N LEU A 32 -2.12 -0.50 2.59
CA LEU A 32 -1.72 0.52 3.53
C LEU A 32 -1.07 1.67 2.77
N GLU A 33 -1.38 2.90 3.18
CA GLU A 33 -0.79 4.12 2.66
C GLU A 33 -0.18 4.91 3.80
N PHE A 34 1.10 5.23 3.69
CA PHE A 34 1.84 5.97 4.71
C PHE A 34 1.98 7.42 4.25
N PHE A 35 1.42 8.34 5.01
CA PHE A 35 1.44 9.77 4.72
C PHE A 35 2.66 10.43 5.36
N ARG A 36 3.08 11.55 4.78
CA ARG A 36 4.27 12.30 5.22
C ARG A 36 4.20 12.78 6.68
N ASP A 37 2.98 13.04 7.16
CA ASP A 37 2.71 13.43 8.55
C ASP A 37 2.70 12.26 9.55
N GLY A 38 3.00 11.05 9.08
CA GLY A 38 3.07 9.84 9.89
C GLY A 38 1.74 9.12 10.07
N ARG A 39 0.61 9.66 9.55
CA ARG A 39 -0.65 8.91 9.50
C ARG A 39 -0.53 7.73 8.55
N VAL A 40 -1.30 6.67 8.85
CA VAL A 40 -1.37 5.48 8.00
C VAL A 40 -2.83 5.19 7.68
N GLY A 41 -3.16 5.29 6.40
CA GLY A 41 -4.45 4.88 5.86
C GLY A 41 -4.45 3.38 5.54
N PHE A 42 -5.64 2.79 5.53
CA PHE A 42 -5.83 1.39 5.16
C PHE A 42 -7.05 1.24 4.27
N ALA A 43 -7.06 0.21 3.44
CA ALA A 43 -8.25 -0.25 2.72
C ALA A 43 -8.30 -1.78 2.67
N ASN A 44 -9.51 -2.32 2.77
CA ASN A 44 -9.88 -3.68 2.40
C ASN A 44 -11.26 -3.63 1.73
N GLU A 45 -11.81 -4.79 1.35
CA GLU A 45 -13.11 -4.90 0.66
C GLU A 45 -14.29 -4.18 1.38
N THR A 46 -14.22 -4.03 2.69
CA THR A 46 -15.35 -3.55 3.52
C THR A 46 -15.10 -2.24 4.26
N ARG A 47 -13.83 -1.84 4.42
CA ARG A 47 -13.43 -0.70 5.25
C ARG A 47 -12.25 0.02 4.62
N SER A 48 -12.29 1.34 4.74
CA SER A 48 -11.17 2.22 4.41
C SER A 48 -11.00 3.30 5.46
N SER A 49 -9.85 3.97 5.43
CA SER A 49 -9.57 5.16 6.24
C SER A 49 -8.72 6.15 5.46
N LEU A 50 -8.79 7.43 5.84
CA LEU A 50 -7.97 8.52 5.28
C LEU A 50 -8.05 8.68 3.74
N GLY A 51 -9.14 8.23 3.12
CA GLY A 51 -9.28 8.27 1.66
C GLY A 51 -8.47 7.19 0.93
N THR A 52 -7.82 6.26 1.65
CA THR A 52 -7.15 5.11 1.05
C THR A 52 -8.17 4.18 0.42
N GLU A 53 -7.93 3.80 -0.84
CA GLU A 53 -8.81 2.93 -1.62
C GLU A 53 -8.01 1.79 -2.28
N LEU A 54 -8.70 0.68 -2.57
CA LEU A 54 -8.15 -0.39 -3.39
C LEU A 54 -8.20 0.02 -4.86
N GLY A 55 -7.14 -0.28 -5.61
CA GLY A 55 -7.09 -0.10 -7.05
C GLY A 55 -8.13 -0.95 -7.77
N THR A 56 -8.73 -0.39 -8.81
CA THR A 56 -9.73 -1.05 -9.67
C THR A 56 -9.12 -1.85 -10.81
N VAL A 57 -7.78 -1.86 -10.90
CA VAL A 57 -6.99 -2.54 -11.93
C VAL A 57 -5.85 -3.33 -11.29
N PRO A 58 -5.29 -4.34 -11.97
CA PRO A 58 -4.13 -5.07 -11.47
C PRO A 58 -2.94 -4.14 -11.23
N VAL A 59 -2.22 -4.35 -10.13
CA VAL A 59 -0.98 -3.63 -9.84
C VAL A 59 0.08 -4.02 -10.88
N PRO A 60 0.76 -3.05 -11.54
CA PRO A 60 1.80 -3.35 -12.54
C PRO A 60 2.94 -4.19 -11.96
N SER A 61 3.71 -4.86 -12.80
CA SER A 61 4.89 -5.63 -12.37
C SER A 61 5.95 -4.73 -11.72
N LEU A 62 6.86 -5.30 -10.92
CA LEU A 62 7.95 -4.52 -10.31
C LEU A 62 8.86 -3.87 -11.36
N VAL A 63 9.02 -4.50 -12.53
CA VAL A 63 9.81 -3.93 -13.63
C VAL A 63 9.13 -2.68 -14.18
N GLU A 64 7.82 -2.71 -14.37
CA GLU A 64 7.04 -1.56 -14.84
C GLU A 64 6.99 -0.44 -13.80
N ILE A 65 6.75 -0.77 -12.52
CA ILE A 65 6.74 0.23 -11.43
C ILE A 65 8.10 0.92 -11.34
N ASN A 66 9.19 0.15 -11.32
CA ASN A 66 10.55 0.70 -11.18
C ASN A 66 11.11 1.33 -12.46
N ALA A 67 10.40 1.24 -13.59
CA ALA A 67 10.74 2.00 -14.79
C ALA A 67 10.39 3.49 -14.63
N ASP A 68 9.46 3.83 -13.73
CA ASP A 68 9.13 5.19 -13.35
C ASP A 68 10.08 5.67 -12.23
N PRO A 69 10.86 6.77 -12.46
CA PRO A 69 11.79 7.29 -11.46
C PRO A 69 11.10 7.84 -10.21
N GLU A 70 9.80 8.08 -10.22
CA GLU A 70 9.03 8.42 -9.01
C GLU A 70 8.85 7.23 -8.08
N PHE A 71 9.07 5.99 -8.51
CA PHE A 71 8.86 4.82 -7.66
C PHE A 71 10.14 4.07 -7.31
N GLU A 72 10.13 3.43 -6.15
CA GLU A 72 11.05 2.36 -5.78
C GLU A 72 10.23 1.27 -5.08
N ALA A 73 10.04 0.15 -5.77
CA ALA A 73 9.17 -0.93 -5.35
C ALA A 73 9.90 -2.27 -5.24
N LYS A 74 9.52 -3.05 -4.23
CA LYS A 74 10.02 -4.40 -3.99
C LYS A 74 8.88 -5.34 -3.63
N GLU A 75 9.09 -6.62 -3.90
CA GLU A 75 8.24 -7.67 -3.33
C GLU A 75 8.58 -7.83 -1.84
N ILE A 76 7.54 -8.03 -1.03
CA ILE A 76 7.66 -8.40 0.38
C ILE A 76 6.85 -9.67 0.64
N SER A 77 7.22 -10.41 1.69
CA SER A 77 6.44 -11.58 2.10
C SER A 77 5.07 -11.16 2.63
N LEU A 78 4.07 -12.04 2.49
CA LEU A 78 2.77 -11.82 3.11
C LEU A 78 2.89 -11.72 4.64
N GLU A 79 3.82 -12.43 5.27
CA GLU A 79 4.10 -12.30 6.71
C GLU A 79 4.52 -10.88 7.08
N THR A 80 5.40 -10.25 6.29
CA THR A 80 5.81 -8.85 6.49
C THR A 80 4.61 -7.92 6.35
N PHE A 81 3.75 -8.17 5.37
CA PHE A 81 2.50 -7.43 5.20
C PHE A 81 1.58 -7.59 6.42
N GLU A 82 1.33 -8.82 6.89
CA GLU A 82 0.45 -9.08 8.03
C GLU A 82 0.94 -8.43 9.33
N ALA A 83 2.25 -8.35 9.53
CA ALA A 83 2.84 -7.65 10.67
C ALA A 83 2.52 -6.15 10.62
N LEU A 84 2.66 -5.51 9.44
CA LEU A 84 2.28 -4.11 9.23
C LEU A 84 0.76 -3.92 9.38
N TRP A 85 -0.02 -4.79 8.75
CA TRP A 85 -1.48 -4.76 8.79
C TRP A 85 -1.98 -4.85 10.23
N SER A 86 -1.50 -5.81 11.01
CA SER A 86 -1.88 -5.95 12.42
C SER A 86 -1.53 -4.70 13.24
N ARG A 87 -0.39 -4.06 12.97
CA ARG A 87 0.01 -2.83 13.66
C ARG A 87 -0.93 -1.65 13.39
N TYR A 88 -1.33 -1.44 12.13
CA TYR A 88 -2.06 -0.23 11.73
C TYR A 88 -3.57 -0.42 11.59
N PHE A 89 -4.04 -1.63 11.28
CA PHE A 89 -5.47 -1.94 11.19
C PHE A 89 -6.05 -2.39 12.55
N LEU A 90 -5.36 -3.27 13.29
CA LEU A 90 -5.86 -3.79 14.58
C LEU A 90 -5.52 -2.90 15.77
N GLY A 91 -4.52 -2.03 15.64
CA GLY A 91 -4.16 -1.03 16.66
C GLY A 91 -5.19 0.09 16.83
N LEU A 92 -6.20 0.17 15.94
CA LEU A 92 -7.28 1.16 15.97
C LEU A 92 -8.55 0.65 16.68
N LYS A 93 -8.41 -0.26 17.65
CA LYS A 93 -9.51 -0.62 18.57
C LYS A 93 -9.74 0.54 19.55
N ASN A 94 -10.60 1.48 19.17
CA ASN A 94 -11.33 2.34 20.09
C ASN A 94 -12.83 2.13 19.86
#